data_AF-A0A0A6VER9-F1
#
_entry.id   AF-A0A0A6VER9-F1
#
_cell.length_a   1.000
_cell.length_b   1.000
_cell.length_c   1.000
_cell.angle_alpha   90.00
_cell.angle_beta   90.00
_cell.angle_gamma   90.00
#
_symmetry.space_group_name_H-M   'P 1'
#
loop_
_entity.id
_entity.type
_entity.pdbx_description
1 polymer ?
#
loop_
_entity_poly.entity_id
_entity_poly.type
_entity_poly.pdbx_seq_one_letter_code
_entity_poly.pdbx_strand_id
1 'polypeptide(L)'
;MVMITCAFISVASVEASPEPEIKGQPHHRLIIKQSELDALLKKGYSKHDIFHALFISEHSKQKTTLENILQYHKQHPSWKETAKHFGVDIEKIKKEHREARNRFYATHKDKIINYLATYNHTSKQTIQKYVSKNEDLHFLIFASAIAKVSNKNLDQIMRLHQEGKSPHEIVKQLKIDRGKLFKEIRTIHDGIQEQK
;
A
#
# COMPACT_ATOMS: atom_id res chain seq x y z
N MET A 1 -74.35 2.51 3.37
CA MET A 1 -73.37 1.69 2.64
C MET A 1 -72.23 2.61 2.24
N VAL A 2 -71.14 2.63 3.01
CA VAL A 2 -70.00 3.55 2.82
C VAL A 2 -68.86 2.74 2.22
N MET A 3 -68.47 3.03 0.98
CA MET A 3 -67.30 2.41 0.34
C MET A 3 -66.03 3.12 0.79
N ILE A 4 -65.16 2.39 1.47
CA ILE A 4 -63.79 2.81 1.80
C ILE A 4 -62.88 2.31 0.67
N THR A 5 -62.35 3.24 -0.13
CA THR A 5 -61.33 2.93 -1.15
C THR A 5 -59.94 2.93 -0.51
N CYS A 6 -59.27 1.77 -0.53
CA CYS A 6 -57.88 1.64 -0.14
C CYS A 6 -56.98 2.22 -1.24
N ALA A 7 -56.28 3.32 -0.93
CA ALA A 7 -55.20 3.83 -1.77
C ALA A 7 -53.96 2.94 -1.60
N PHE A 8 -53.53 2.29 -2.67
CA PHE A 8 -52.25 1.59 -2.74
C PHE A 8 -51.12 2.63 -2.81
N ILE A 9 -50.32 2.72 -1.75
CA ILE A 9 -49.07 3.48 -1.76
C ILE A 9 -48.05 2.63 -2.50
N SER A 10 -47.73 3.03 -3.73
CA SER A 10 -46.60 2.48 -4.48
C SER A 10 -45.30 2.95 -3.82
N VAL A 11 -44.59 2.03 -3.17
CA VAL A 11 -43.25 2.30 -2.65
C VAL A 11 -42.29 2.26 -3.83
N ALA A 12 -41.78 3.42 -4.24
CA ALA A 12 -40.74 3.49 -5.25
C ALA A 12 -39.52 2.68 -4.77
N SER A 13 -39.13 1.69 -5.57
CA SER A 13 -37.91 0.93 -5.35
C SER A 13 -36.73 1.90 -5.46
N VAL A 14 -36.08 2.18 -4.34
CA VAL A 14 -34.86 2.99 -4.30
C VAL A 14 -33.75 2.14 -4.92
N GLU A 15 -33.40 2.44 -6.17
CA GLU A 15 -32.20 1.90 -6.79
C GLU A 15 -30.98 2.32 -5.96
N ALA A 16 -30.35 1.34 -5.32
CA ALA A 16 -29.13 1.53 -4.56
C ALA A 16 -28.03 2.02 -5.51
N SER A 17 -27.65 3.28 -5.36
CA SER A 17 -26.48 3.85 -6.03
C SER A 17 -25.24 3.04 -5.66
N PRO A 18 -24.31 2.75 -6.61
CA PRO A 18 -23.12 1.97 -6.33
C PRO A 18 -22.28 2.65 -5.24
N GLU A 19 -22.07 1.93 -4.15
CA GLU A 19 -21.35 2.41 -2.98
C GLU A 19 -19.87 2.71 -3.33
N PRO A 20 -19.30 3.84 -2.88
CA PRO A 20 -17.92 4.17 -3.20
C PRO A 20 -16.94 3.19 -2.53
N GLU A 21 -16.22 2.41 -3.35
CA GLU A 21 -15.14 1.54 -2.89
C GLU A 21 -13.95 2.37 -2.38
N ILE A 22 -13.56 2.18 -1.11
CA ILE A 22 -12.32 2.76 -0.59
C ILE A 22 -11.14 1.88 -1.01
N LYS A 23 -10.42 2.40 -2.00
CA LYS A 23 -9.19 1.80 -2.52
C LYS A 23 -8.06 1.98 -1.51
N GLY A 24 -7.57 0.88 -0.94
CA GLY A 24 -6.27 0.84 -0.27
C GLY A 24 -5.13 1.37 -1.17
N GLN A 25 -4.12 1.98 -0.55
CA GLN A 25 -2.91 2.48 -1.21
C GLN A 25 -2.18 1.36 -2.00
N PRO A 26 -1.42 1.67 -3.07
CA PRO A 26 -0.89 0.63 -3.95
C PRO A 26 0.26 -0.04 -3.17
N HIS A 27 0.22 -1.31 -2.87
CA HIS A 27 0.84 -2.30 -3.74
C HIS A 27 0.32 -3.70 -3.35
N HIS A 28 -0.72 -3.74 -2.53
CA HIS A 28 -1.64 -4.85 -2.33
C HIS A 28 -3.00 -4.19 -2.22
N ARG A 29 -3.78 -4.14 -3.30
CA ARG A 29 -5.11 -3.53 -3.25
C ARG A 29 -6.02 -4.52 -2.53
N LEU A 30 -5.88 -4.58 -1.22
CA LEU A 30 -6.89 -5.15 -0.36
C LEU A 30 -8.10 -4.24 -0.48
N ILE A 31 -9.15 -4.73 -1.14
CA ILE A 31 -10.37 -3.97 -1.39
C ILE A 31 -11.35 -4.36 -0.30
N ILE A 32 -11.85 -3.36 0.43
CA ILE A 32 -12.93 -3.52 1.41
C ILE A 32 -14.03 -2.53 1.05
N LYS A 33 -15.29 -3.00 1.13
CA LYS A 33 -16.44 -2.11 0.95
C LYS A 33 -16.47 -1.09 2.08
N GLN A 34 -16.85 0.15 1.77
CA GLN A 34 -16.85 1.21 2.78
C GLN A 34 -17.82 0.91 3.92
N SER A 35 -19.01 0.41 3.61
CA SER A 35 -19.99 -0.10 4.59
C SER A 35 -19.40 -1.13 5.56
N GLU A 36 -18.63 -2.08 5.06
CA GLU A 36 -18.00 -3.13 5.89
C GLU A 36 -16.92 -2.54 6.80
N LEU A 37 -16.07 -1.65 6.27
CA LEU A 37 -15.07 -0.93 7.06
C LEU A 37 -15.74 -0.13 8.19
N ASP A 38 -16.77 0.65 7.88
CA ASP A 38 -17.49 1.47 8.86
C ASP A 38 -18.19 0.62 9.91
N ALA A 39 -18.77 -0.53 9.53
CA ALA A 39 -19.37 -1.47 10.47
C ALA A 39 -18.34 -2.03 11.47
N LEU A 40 -17.15 -2.42 11.00
CA LEU A 40 -16.07 -2.93 11.87
C LEU A 40 -15.48 -1.83 12.77
N LEU A 41 -15.33 -0.61 12.26
CA LEU A 41 -14.90 0.54 13.06
C LEU A 41 -15.91 0.85 14.17
N LYS A 42 -17.21 0.83 13.88
CA LYS A 42 -18.29 1.00 14.88
C LYS A 42 -18.28 -0.10 15.95
N LYS A 43 -17.81 -1.31 15.61
CA LYS A 43 -17.59 -2.42 16.56
C LYS A 43 -16.31 -2.27 17.40
N GLY A 44 -15.58 -1.17 17.25
CA GLY A 44 -14.38 -0.85 18.05
C GLY A 44 -13.08 -1.49 17.53
N TYR A 45 -13.06 -2.06 16.33
CA TYR A 45 -11.83 -2.54 15.73
C TYR A 45 -11.00 -1.38 15.18
N SER A 46 -9.67 -1.48 15.28
CA SER A 46 -8.79 -0.48 14.69
C SER A 46 -8.66 -0.70 13.18
N LYS A 47 -8.40 0.36 12.40
CA LYS A 47 -8.08 0.22 10.96
C LYS A 47 -6.92 -0.75 10.74
N HIS A 48 -5.90 -0.69 11.59
CA HIS A 48 -4.74 -1.56 11.53
C HIS A 48 -5.13 -3.04 11.59
N ASP A 49 -6.01 -3.41 12.51
CA ASP A 49 -6.45 -4.80 12.69
C ASP A 49 -7.36 -5.25 11.56
N ILE A 50 -8.25 -4.36 11.10
CA ILE A 50 -9.13 -4.63 9.95
C ILE A 50 -8.29 -4.95 8.70
N PHE A 51 -7.22 -4.19 8.44
CA PHE A 51 -6.35 -4.46 7.30
C PHE A 51 -5.53 -5.75 7.45
N HIS A 52 -5.12 -6.14 8.67
CA HIS A 52 -4.50 -7.45 8.88
C HIS A 52 -5.49 -8.59 8.65
N ALA A 53 -6.72 -8.46 9.15
CA ALA A 53 -7.78 -9.43 8.92
C ALA A 53 -8.11 -9.55 7.42
N LEU A 54 -8.18 -8.43 6.71
CA LEU A 54 -8.39 -8.39 5.26
C LEU A 54 -7.24 -9.04 4.49
N PHE A 55 -6.00 -8.80 4.90
CA PHE A 55 -4.86 -9.50 4.32
C PHE A 55 -4.97 -11.01 4.49
N ILE A 56 -5.34 -11.46 5.69
CA ILE A 56 -5.52 -12.89 5.99
C ILE A 56 -6.68 -13.47 5.18
N SER A 57 -7.82 -12.78 5.07
CA SER A 57 -8.97 -13.30 4.32
C SER A 57 -8.66 -13.48 2.83
N GLU A 58 -7.94 -12.54 2.22
CA GLU A 58 -7.57 -12.59 0.79
C GLU A 58 -6.58 -13.72 0.46
N HIS A 59 -5.72 -14.09 1.42
CA HIS A 59 -4.72 -15.14 1.22
C HIS A 59 -5.10 -16.48 1.85
N SER A 60 -6.21 -16.51 2.59
CA SER A 60 -6.75 -17.72 3.21
C SER A 60 -7.37 -18.60 2.15
N LYS A 61 -7.13 -19.92 2.26
CA LYS A 61 -7.87 -20.92 1.46
C LYS A 61 -9.25 -21.24 2.05
N GLN A 62 -9.51 -20.79 3.27
CA GLN A 62 -10.76 -20.98 3.99
C GLN A 62 -11.67 -19.78 3.75
N LYS A 63 -12.95 -20.03 3.45
CA LYS A 63 -13.97 -18.97 3.44
C LYS A 63 -14.22 -18.52 4.89
N THR A 64 -13.83 -17.30 5.22
CA THR A 64 -14.04 -16.69 6.54
C THR A 64 -14.35 -15.20 6.41
N THR A 65 -15.06 -14.64 7.38
CA THR A 65 -15.35 -13.21 7.44
C THR A 65 -14.22 -12.47 8.16
N LEU A 66 -14.11 -11.15 7.90
CA LEU A 66 -13.17 -10.28 8.64
C LEU A 66 -13.45 -10.32 10.14
N GLU A 67 -14.73 -10.33 10.53
CA GLU A 67 -15.13 -10.38 11.94
C GLU A 67 -14.66 -11.66 12.63
N ASN A 68 -14.76 -12.83 11.98
CA ASN A 68 -14.26 -14.08 12.56
C ASN A 68 -12.75 -14.04 12.78
N ILE A 69 -11.99 -13.48 11.82
CA ILE A 69 -10.53 -13.32 11.95
C ILE A 69 -10.20 -12.37 13.11
N LEU A 70 -10.90 -11.25 13.20
CA LEU A 70 -10.72 -10.24 14.25
C LEU A 70 -11.08 -10.78 15.64
N GLN A 71 -12.15 -11.58 15.76
CA GLN A 71 -12.53 -12.23 17.01
C GLN A 71 -11.49 -13.27 17.45
N TYR A 72 -11.00 -14.08 16.52
CA TYR A 72 -9.92 -15.02 16.80
C TYR A 72 -8.65 -14.28 17.29
N HIS A 73 -8.27 -13.20 16.60
CA HIS A 73 -7.11 -12.39 17.00
C HIS A 73 -7.24 -11.77 18.39
N LYS A 74 -8.45 -11.34 18.79
CA LYS A 74 -8.70 -10.85 20.15
C LYS A 74 -8.42 -11.90 21.23
N GLN A 75 -8.67 -13.18 20.93
CA GLN A 75 -8.39 -14.30 21.84
C GLN A 75 -6.91 -14.75 21.75
N HIS A 76 -6.29 -14.57 20.58
CA HIS A 76 -4.92 -14.97 20.26
C HIS A 76 -4.14 -13.76 19.69
N PRO A 77 -3.56 -12.89 20.55
CA PRO A 77 -3.02 -11.58 20.17
C PRO A 77 -1.66 -11.66 19.44
N SER A 78 -1.60 -12.47 18.39
CA SER A 78 -0.46 -12.68 17.51
C SER A 78 -0.94 -12.84 16.07
N TRP A 79 -0.67 -11.86 15.21
CA TRP A 79 -1.06 -11.93 13.79
C TRP A 79 -0.43 -13.12 13.07
N LYS A 80 0.75 -13.56 13.50
CA LYS A 80 1.40 -14.76 12.95
C LYS A 80 0.61 -16.03 13.29
N GLU A 81 0.11 -16.12 14.52
CA GLU A 81 -0.73 -17.25 14.95
C GLU A 81 -2.10 -17.20 14.28
N THR A 82 -2.74 -16.02 14.24
CA THR A 82 -4.00 -15.79 13.53
C THR A 82 -3.88 -16.21 12.06
N ALA A 83 -2.86 -15.75 11.34
CA ALA A 83 -2.64 -16.14 9.95
C ALA A 83 -2.46 -17.66 9.79
N LYS A 84 -1.65 -18.29 10.65
CA LYS A 84 -1.46 -19.75 10.63
C LYS A 84 -2.77 -20.50 10.87
N HIS A 85 -3.60 -20.04 11.81
CA HIS A 85 -4.92 -20.63 12.09
C HIS A 85 -5.81 -20.64 10.83
N PHE A 86 -5.82 -19.54 10.09
CA PHE A 86 -6.54 -19.41 8.82
C PHE A 86 -5.76 -19.96 7.60
N GLY A 87 -4.68 -20.71 7.82
CA GLY A 87 -3.91 -21.37 6.75
C GLY A 87 -3.08 -20.44 5.87
N VAL A 88 -2.77 -19.23 6.36
CA VAL A 88 -1.96 -18.22 5.67
C VAL A 88 -0.50 -18.31 6.12
N ASP A 89 0.39 -18.57 5.18
CA ASP A 89 1.84 -18.54 5.39
C ASP A 89 2.39 -17.15 5.03
N ILE A 90 2.49 -16.28 6.05
CA ILE A 90 2.98 -14.90 5.89
C ILE A 90 4.42 -14.88 5.34
N GLU A 91 5.28 -15.81 5.75
CA GLU A 91 6.69 -15.79 5.34
C GLU A 91 6.84 -16.19 3.88
N LYS A 92 6.05 -17.17 3.42
CA LYS A 92 5.94 -17.49 1.99
C LYS A 92 5.49 -16.28 1.17
N ILE A 93 4.43 -15.59 1.59
CA ILE A 93 3.92 -14.42 0.86
C ILE A 93 4.94 -13.27 0.83
N LYS A 94 5.65 -13.01 1.94
CA LYS A 94 6.73 -12.02 1.98
C LYS A 94 7.86 -12.37 1.01
N LYS A 95 8.23 -13.66 0.93
CA LYS A 95 9.25 -14.14 0.01
C LYS A 95 8.80 -13.95 -1.45
N GLU A 96 7.60 -14.37 -1.80
CA GLU A 96 7.04 -14.20 -3.15
C GLU A 96 6.96 -12.73 -3.56
N HIS A 97 6.54 -11.84 -2.67
CA HIS A 97 6.55 -10.40 -2.93
C HIS A 97 7.96 -9.85 -3.13
N ARG A 98 8.93 -10.27 -2.32
CA ARG A 98 10.33 -9.88 -2.48
C ARG A 98 10.87 -10.33 -3.84
N GLU A 99 10.60 -11.56 -4.23
CA GLU A 99 11.03 -12.11 -5.51
C GLU A 99 10.36 -11.41 -6.69
N ALA A 100 9.05 -11.18 -6.64
CA ALA A 100 8.32 -10.45 -7.67
C ALA A 100 8.85 -9.02 -7.84
N ARG A 101 9.09 -8.32 -6.73
CA ARG A 101 9.70 -6.98 -6.72
C ARG A 101 11.10 -6.99 -7.31
N ASN A 102 11.95 -7.93 -6.89
CA ASN A 102 13.32 -8.04 -7.41
C ASN A 102 13.32 -8.33 -8.93
N ARG A 103 12.42 -9.21 -9.39
CA ARG A 103 12.21 -9.46 -10.84
C ARG A 103 11.80 -8.18 -11.57
N PHE A 104 10.83 -7.43 -11.05
CA PHE A 104 10.40 -6.17 -11.66
C PHE A 104 11.58 -5.19 -11.83
N TYR A 105 12.40 -4.99 -10.79
CA TYR A 105 13.56 -4.10 -10.89
C TYR A 105 14.65 -4.59 -11.82
N ALA A 106 14.91 -5.91 -11.86
CA ALA A 106 15.87 -6.49 -12.80
C ALA A 106 15.40 -6.29 -14.25
N THR A 107 14.13 -6.60 -14.55
CA THR A 107 13.56 -6.53 -15.90
C THR A 107 13.38 -5.09 -16.39
N HIS A 108 13.23 -4.11 -15.49
CA HIS A 108 12.95 -2.71 -15.86
C HIS A 108 14.07 -1.76 -15.44
N LYS A 109 15.28 -2.28 -15.19
CA LYS A 109 16.43 -1.52 -14.70
C LYS A 109 16.69 -0.24 -15.49
N ASP A 110 16.85 -0.33 -16.80
CA ASP A 110 17.17 0.84 -17.63
C ASP A 110 16.03 1.86 -17.68
N LYS A 111 14.78 1.37 -17.69
CA LYS A 111 13.59 2.21 -17.61
C LYS A 111 13.55 3.01 -16.32
N ILE A 112 13.80 2.34 -15.18
CA ILE A 112 13.87 2.98 -13.87
C ILE A 112 15.00 4.01 -13.84
N ILE A 113 16.21 3.65 -14.32
CA ILE A 113 17.35 4.57 -14.36
C ILE A 113 17.01 5.82 -15.18
N ASN A 114 16.39 5.66 -16.35
CA ASN A 114 15.99 6.76 -17.21
C ASN A 114 14.95 7.65 -16.52
N TYR A 115 13.91 7.04 -15.95
CA TYR A 115 12.87 7.76 -15.22
C TYR A 115 13.47 8.56 -14.07
N LEU A 116 14.30 7.93 -13.22
CA LEU A 116 14.89 8.59 -12.07
C LEU A 116 15.86 9.71 -12.46
N ALA A 117 16.59 9.58 -13.57
CA ALA A 117 17.43 10.66 -14.07
C ALA A 117 16.61 11.90 -14.42
N THR A 118 15.53 11.73 -15.20
CA THR A 118 14.60 12.81 -15.54
C THR A 118 13.92 13.39 -14.30
N TYR A 119 13.39 12.53 -13.43
CA TYR A 119 12.65 12.92 -12.23
C TYR A 119 13.49 13.75 -11.26
N ASN A 120 14.78 13.40 -11.10
CA ASN A 120 15.70 14.12 -10.21
C ASN A 120 16.50 15.23 -10.89
N HIS A 121 16.20 15.54 -12.17
CA HIS A 121 16.94 16.52 -12.97
C HIS A 121 18.46 16.28 -12.96
N THR A 122 18.87 15.02 -13.12
CA THR A 122 20.28 14.59 -13.15
C THR A 122 20.56 13.71 -14.37
N SER A 123 21.82 13.35 -14.58
CA SER A 123 22.20 12.50 -15.71
C SER A 123 21.92 11.02 -15.43
N LYS A 124 21.67 10.24 -16.49
CA LYS A 124 21.59 8.77 -16.40
C LYS A 124 22.87 8.17 -15.81
N GLN A 125 24.03 8.75 -16.15
CA GLN A 125 25.33 8.32 -15.63
C GLN A 125 25.42 8.48 -14.11
N THR A 126 24.84 9.54 -13.53
CA THR A 126 24.77 9.73 -12.08
C THR A 126 23.95 8.62 -11.42
N ILE A 127 22.78 8.28 -11.96
CA ILE A 127 21.96 7.19 -11.41
C ILE A 127 22.66 5.84 -11.57
N GLN A 128 23.28 5.57 -12.72
CA GLN A 128 24.07 4.36 -12.97
C GLN A 128 25.26 4.23 -11.99
N LYS A 129 25.89 5.34 -11.61
CA LYS A 129 26.96 5.35 -10.61
C LYS A 129 26.46 4.88 -9.24
N TYR A 130 25.26 5.27 -8.82
CA TYR A 130 24.66 4.76 -7.59
C TYR A 130 24.38 3.26 -7.68
N VAL A 131 23.74 2.82 -8.76
CA VAL A 131 23.47 1.39 -9.00
C VAL A 131 24.76 0.56 -9.01
N SER A 132 25.84 1.07 -9.60
CA SER A 132 27.14 0.38 -9.67
C SER A 132 27.85 0.27 -8.32
N LYS A 133 27.50 1.14 -7.36
CA LYS A 133 27.94 1.04 -5.96
C LYS A 133 27.07 0.07 -5.14
N ASN A 134 26.31 -0.78 -5.81
CA ASN A 134 25.40 -1.75 -5.22
C ASN A 134 24.23 -1.12 -4.44
N GLU A 135 23.86 0.12 -4.80
CA GLU A 135 22.65 0.74 -4.27
C GLU A 135 21.41 0.06 -4.87
N ASP A 136 20.50 -0.34 -4.01
CA ASP A 136 19.25 -0.99 -4.39
C ASP A 136 18.32 -0.01 -5.14
N LEU A 137 17.78 -0.43 -6.29
CA LEU A 137 16.88 0.40 -7.11
C LEU A 137 15.63 0.84 -6.34
N HIS A 138 15.14 0.01 -5.42
CA HIS A 138 14.02 0.40 -4.57
C HIS A 138 14.41 1.50 -3.58
N PHE A 139 15.62 1.43 -3.01
CA PHE A 139 16.14 2.56 -2.25
C PHE A 139 16.29 3.81 -3.10
N LEU A 140 16.76 3.73 -4.35
CA LEU A 140 16.88 4.91 -5.22
C LEU A 140 15.52 5.57 -5.55
N ILE A 141 14.47 4.77 -5.73
CA ILE A 141 13.08 5.26 -5.84
C ILE A 141 12.70 5.99 -4.54
N PHE A 142 12.95 5.37 -3.38
CA PHE A 142 12.65 5.96 -2.08
C PHE A 142 13.42 7.26 -1.82
N ALA A 143 14.72 7.28 -2.14
CA ALA A 143 15.60 8.43 -2.00
C ALA A 143 15.18 9.60 -2.91
N SER A 144 14.71 9.30 -4.12
CA SER A 144 14.15 10.30 -5.04
C SER A 144 12.88 10.93 -4.48
N ALA A 145 12.00 10.13 -3.88
CA ALA A 145 10.80 10.65 -3.21
C ALA A 145 11.15 11.50 -1.98
N ILE A 146 12.13 11.07 -1.15
CA ILE A 146 12.66 11.89 -0.04
C ILE A 146 13.18 13.22 -0.58
N ALA A 147 14.00 13.20 -1.62
CA ALA A 147 14.58 14.40 -2.22
C ALA A 147 13.48 15.38 -2.62
N LYS A 148 12.46 14.91 -3.37
CA LYS A 148 11.31 15.73 -3.78
C LYS A 148 10.55 16.32 -2.60
N VAL A 149 10.15 15.50 -1.62
CA VAL A 149 9.30 15.93 -0.50
C VAL A 149 10.05 16.83 0.48
N SER A 150 11.36 16.66 0.62
CA SER A 150 12.20 17.51 1.48
C SER A 150 12.79 18.74 0.78
N ASN A 151 12.46 18.95 -0.50
CA ASN A 151 13.05 19.98 -1.35
C ASN A 151 14.59 19.97 -1.34
N LYS A 152 15.17 18.76 -1.40
CA LYS A 152 16.60 18.48 -1.51
C LYS A 152 16.89 17.83 -2.84
N ASN A 153 18.15 17.83 -3.25
CA ASN A 153 18.57 17.03 -4.40
C ASN A 153 18.89 15.58 -3.98
N LEU A 154 18.86 14.66 -4.95
CA LEU A 154 19.13 13.25 -4.71
C LEU A 154 20.52 13.03 -4.09
N ASP A 155 21.54 13.76 -4.54
CA ASP A 155 22.90 13.62 -4.04
C ASP A 155 23.01 13.91 -2.53
N GLN A 156 22.26 14.88 -2.02
CA GLN A 156 22.18 15.16 -0.57
C GLN A 156 21.59 13.98 0.19
N ILE A 157 20.57 13.31 -0.36
CA ILE A 157 19.96 12.13 0.27
C ILE A 157 20.91 10.95 0.22
N MET A 158 21.59 10.74 -0.92
CA MET A 158 22.58 9.67 -1.07
C MET A 158 23.78 9.85 -0.15
N ARG A 159 24.23 11.09 0.11
CA ARG A 159 25.27 11.37 1.12
C ARG A 159 24.85 10.96 2.52
N LEU A 160 23.63 11.31 2.94
CA LEU A 160 23.11 10.88 4.24
C LEU A 160 23.06 9.36 4.36
N HIS A 161 22.69 8.66 3.29
CA HIS A 161 22.70 7.21 3.26
C HIS A 161 24.11 6.61 3.36
N GLN A 162 25.05 7.18 2.61
CA GLN A 162 26.47 6.77 2.61
C GLN A 162 27.19 7.07 3.93
N GLU A 163 26.69 8.04 4.72
CA GLU A 163 27.08 8.27 6.11
C GLU A 163 26.55 7.20 7.08
N GLY A 164 25.82 6.20 6.58
CA GLY A 164 25.29 5.08 7.36
C GLY A 164 23.87 5.29 7.89
N LYS A 165 23.19 6.39 7.55
CA LYS A 165 21.81 6.63 8.01
C LYS A 165 20.84 5.72 7.26
N SER A 166 19.99 5.06 8.02
CA SER A 166 18.87 4.29 7.48
C SER A 166 17.83 5.23 6.84
N PRO A 167 17.00 4.72 5.91
CA PRO A 167 15.93 5.51 5.31
C PRO A 167 14.98 6.12 6.37
N HIS A 168 14.72 5.39 7.45
CA HIS A 168 13.89 5.87 8.55
C HIS A 168 14.52 7.05 9.29
N GLU A 169 15.82 6.99 9.56
CA GLU A 169 16.57 8.09 10.19
C GLU A 169 16.61 9.32 9.32
N ILE A 170 16.80 9.16 8.00
CA ILE A 170 16.76 10.27 7.04
C ILE A 170 15.39 10.94 7.06
N VAL A 171 14.30 10.17 6.94
CA VAL A 171 12.91 10.68 6.99
C VAL A 171 12.65 11.42 8.30
N LYS A 172 13.10 10.88 9.44
CA LYS A 172 12.96 11.50 10.76
C LYS A 172 13.77 12.78 10.88
N GLN A 173 15.05 12.77 10.47
CA GLN A 173 15.94 13.93 10.50
C GLN A 173 15.38 15.08 9.66
N LEU A 174 14.82 14.76 8.50
CA LEU A 174 14.24 15.73 7.57
C LEU A 174 12.79 16.12 7.90
N LYS A 175 12.21 15.58 8.99
CA LYS A 175 10.84 15.84 9.45
C LYS A 175 9.80 15.65 8.33
N ILE A 176 10.00 14.64 7.50
CA ILE A 176 9.13 14.38 6.34
C ILE A 176 7.82 13.74 6.81
N ASP A 177 6.71 14.28 6.31
CA ASP A 177 5.40 13.65 6.46
C ASP A 177 5.35 12.32 5.69
N ARG A 178 5.05 11.22 6.41
CA ARG A 178 5.02 9.87 5.81
C ARG A 178 3.94 9.73 4.75
N GLY A 179 2.79 10.39 4.92
CA GLY A 179 1.69 10.34 3.95
C GLY A 179 2.10 10.94 2.60
N LYS A 180 2.72 12.12 2.61
CA LYS A 180 3.29 12.76 1.42
C LYS A 180 4.39 11.91 0.80
N LEU A 181 5.28 11.32 1.60
CA LEU A 181 6.33 10.44 1.10
C LEU A 181 5.77 9.22 0.36
N PHE A 182 4.82 8.50 0.95
CA PHE A 182 4.21 7.33 0.31
C PHE A 182 3.41 7.71 -0.95
N LYS A 183 2.75 8.87 -0.95
CA LYS A 183 2.10 9.40 -2.15
C LYS A 183 3.13 9.64 -3.26
N GLU A 184 4.27 10.21 -2.93
CA GLU A 184 5.31 10.49 -3.92
C GLU A 184 5.99 9.21 -4.45
N ILE A 185 6.24 8.22 -3.58
CA ILE A 185 6.73 6.89 -4.01
C ILE A 185 5.78 6.26 -5.02
N ARG A 186 4.45 6.37 -4.78
CA ARG A 186 3.43 5.92 -5.73
C ARG A 186 3.54 6.67 -7.06
N THR A 187 3.63 8.00 -7.04
CA THR A 187 3.81 8.81 -8.26
C THR A 187 4.97 8.31 -9.11
N ILE A 188 6.12 8.01 -8.47
CA ILE A 188 7.30 7.50 -9.16
C ILE A 188 7.03 6.09 -9.73
N HIS A 189 6.43 5.19 -8.95
CA HIS A 189 6.11 3.84 -9.41
C HIS A 189 5.15 3.83 -10.60
N ASP A 190 4.06 4.61 -10.53
CA ASP A 190 3.07 4.75 -11.58
C ASP A 190 3.74 5.33 -12.84
N GLY A 191 4.57 6.38 -12.69
CA GLY A 191 5.33 6.96 -13.80
C GLY A 191 6.34 5.99 -14.45
N ILE A 192 6.99 5.12 -13.66
CA ILE A 192 7.85 4.06 -14.20
C ILE A 192 7.02 3.04 -14.98
N GLN A 193 5.79 2.73 -14.58
CA GLN A 193 4.94 1.79 -15.30
C GLN A 193 4.38 2.38 -16.59
N GLU A 194 4.00 3.66 -16.59
CA GLU A 194 3.35 4.36 -17.70
C GLU A 194 4.27 4.75 -18.85
N GLN A 195 5.58 4.89 -18.65
CA GLN A 195 6.52 5.11 -19.75
C GLN A 195 6.45 3.92 -20.74
N LYS A 196 5.93 4.13 -21.94
CA LYS A 196 5.95 3.10 -22.99
C LYS A 196 7.29 3.08 -23.71
#